data_AF-A0A662XT72-F1
#
_entry.id   AF-A0A662XT72-F1
#
_cell.length_a   1.000
_cell.length_b   1.000
_cell.length_c   1.000
_cell.angle_alpha   90.00
_cell.angle_beta   90.00
_cell.angle_gamma   90.00
#
_symmetry.space_group_name_H-M   'P 1'
#
loop_
_entity.id
_entity.type
_entity.pdbx_description
1 polymer ?
#
loop_
_entity_poly.entity_id
_entity_poly.type
_entity_poly.pdbx_seq_one_letter_code
_entity_poly.pdbx_strand_id
1 'polypeptide(L)'
;MGAFAWEALPVELLDAVALFLLGFDLLRLSLVNRRMLRAFSRPELFACRLSRVRYKSVAVDLKEFGTDDRSWGDGDSKRDYTIASSMSFGGQSSDPVVQTLPQSHAPVFSSTDTLFGLFAREDDGQPTRFTLDAWFSLAQSEPDTFAGGILLGIQSEKCRREGGQWPTFHNQILHVDAQRDLYCSVTAEKPRIAARLELERWYHVSLVFEGQTQHVYLDGELAISQTDQELQLETFPFYYAQVGTGCISGESPGKPAPQYCGWYGFHGVIDDLRVWHEALSAEQIAALSRDCISALRRPMYSLKRDVPVWMAHNVQQVLCSRPRERRCEVVATCNRAGDLESWV
;
A
#
# COMPACT_ATOMS: atom_id res chain seq x y z
N MET A 1 -40.33 21.83 10.71
CA MET A 1 -39.78 20.72 9.90
C MET A 1 -40.06 19.44 10.64
N GLY A 2 -40.65 18.43 10.00
CA GLY A 2 -40.85 17.12 10.64
C GLY A 2 -39.52 16.39 10.77
N ALA A 3 -39.23 15.82 11.93
CA ALA A 3 -38.05 14.98 12.09
C ALA A 3 -38.22 13.72 11.23
N PHE A 4 -37.26 13.43 10.36
CA PHE A 4 -37.31 12.27 9.46
C PHE A 4 -37.11 11.01 10.30
N ALA A 5 -38.21 10.33 10.63
CA ALA A 5 -38.20 9.18 11.52
C ALA A 5 -37.58 7.97 10.81
N TRP A 6 -36.28 7.76 11.01
CA TRP A 6 -35.55 6.57 10.53
C TRP A 6 -36.17 5.24 11.03
N GLU A 7 -36.98 5.30 12.09
CA GLU A 7 -37.77 4.18 12.62
C GLU A 7 -39.02 3.83 11.78
N ALA A 8 -39.41 4.67 10.82
CA ALA A 8 -40.49 4.41 9.88
C ALA A 8 -40.02 3.81 8.54
N LEU A 9 -38.71 3.80 8.25
CA LEU A 9 -38.18 3.38 6.95
C LEU A 9 -38.26 1.85 6.77
N PRO A 10 -38.76 1.34 5.62
CA PRO A 10 -38.75 -0.09 5.30
C PRO A 10 -37.34 -0.70 5.35
N VAL A 11 -37.23 -2.00 5.61
CA VAL A 11 -35.91 -2.68 5.71
C VAL A 11 -35.19 -2.64 4.37
N GLU A 12 -35.94 -2.81 3.28
CA GLU A 12 -35.50 -2.74 1.89
C GLU A 12 -34.86 -1.38 1.56
N LEU A 13 -35.33 -0.30 2.20
CA LEU A 13 -34.76 1.04 2.04
C LEU A 13 -33.50 1.23 2.88
N LEU A 14 -33.42 0.63 4.08
CA LEU A 14 -32.18 0.61 4.86
C LEU A 14 -31.10 -0.21 4.14
N ASP A 15 -31.47 -1.33 3.53
CA ASP A 15 -30.59 -2.17 2.70
C ASP A 15 -30.08 -1.41 1.48
N ALA A 16 -30.95 -0.68 0.76
CA ALA A 16 -30.54 0.18 -0.32
C ALA A 16 -29.56 1.28 0.14
N VAL A 17 -29.86 1.97 1.25
CA VAL A 17 -28.96 2.98 1.85
C VAL A 17 -27.60 2.38 2.22
N ALA A 18 -27.55 1.16 2.75
CA ALA A 18 -26.31 0.49 3.15
C ALA A 18 -25.34 0.20 1.99
N LEU A 19 -25.82 0.18 0.74
CA LEU A 19 -24.98 0.00 -0.44
C LEU A 19 -24.28 1.30 -0.90
N PHE A 20 -24.77 2.47 -0.49
CA PHE A 20 -24.21 3.78 -0.89
C PHE A 20 -23.28 4.41 0.17
N LEU A 21 -23.30 3.91 1.40
CA LEU A 21 -22.49 4.42 2.51
C LEU A 21 -21.10 3.81 2.56
N LEU A 22 -20.11 4.54 3.09
CA LEU A 22 -18.80 3.97 3.43
C LEU A 22 -18.89 3.13 4.72
N GLY A 23 -17.95 2.21 4.93
CA GLY A 23 -18.01 1.24 6.02
C GLY A 23 -17.98 1.88 7.42
N PHE A 24 -17.36 3.05 7.55
CA PHE A 24 -17.36 3.80 8.81
C PHE A 24 -18.69 4.55 9.04
N ASP A 25 -19.41 4.97 8.00
CA ASP A 25 -20.75 5.55 8.15
C ASP A 25 -21.75 4.47 8.58
N LEU A 26 -21.68 3.29 7.97
CA LEU A 26 -22.41 2.11 8.43
C LEU A 26 -22.09 1.78 9.89
N LEU A 27 -20.81 1.78 10.26
CA LEU A 27 -20.39 1.58 11.64
C LEU A 27 -20.99 2.63 12.57
N ARG A 28 -20.91 3.92 12.24
CA ARG A 28 -21.49 5.02 13.03
C ARG A 28 -23.01 4.89 13.16
N LEU A 29 -23.74 4.68 12.05
CA LEU A 29 -25.20 4.50 12.06
C LEU A 29 -25.62 3.27 12.86
N SER A 30 -24.87 2.16 12.79
CA SER A 30 -25.15 0.95 13.56
C SER A 30 -25.15 1.15 15.08
N LEU A 31 -24.54 2.23 15.58
CA LEU A 31 -24.48 2.54 17.01
C LEU A 31 -25.60 3.49 17.48
N VAL A 32 -26.41 4.04 16.57
CA VAL A 32 -27.41 5.08 16.89
C VAL A 32 -28.58 4.54 17.72
N ASN A 33 -29.15 3.38 17.37
CA ASN A 33 -30.23 2.75 18.14
C ASN A 33 -30.35 1.24 17.84
N ARG A 34 -31.22 0.54 18.59
CA ARG A 34 -31.43 -0.91 18.49
C ARG A 34 -31.90 -1.40 17.10
N ARG A 35 -32.59 -0.57 16.31
CA ARG A 35 -33.00 -0.90 14.94
C ARG A 35 -31.82 -0.83 13.99
N MET A 36 -31.05 0.27 14.04
CA MET A 36 -29.86 0.45 13.20
C MET A 36 -28.76 -0.54 13.56
N LEU A 37 -28.60 -0.89 14.84
CA LEU A 37 -27.71 -1.96 15.29
C LEU A 37 -28.05 -3.30 14.61
N ARG A 38 -29.34 -3.63 14.44
CA ARG A 38 -29.76 -4.85 13.74
C ARG A 38 -29.58 -4.75 12.22
N ALA A 39 -29.95 -3.63 11.62
CA ALA A 39 -29.88 -3.44 10.17
C ALA A 39 -28.44 -3.30 9.63
N PHE A 40 -27.56 -2.64 10.38
CA PHE A 40 -26.20 -2.25 9.95
C PHE A 40 -25.07 -2.92 10.74
N SER A 41 -25.36 -4.00 11.50
CA SER A 41 -24.31 -4.91 12.03
C SER A 41 -24.28 -6.26 11.32
N ARG A 42 -24.99 -6.39 10.20
CA ARG A 42 -24.99 -7.58 9.34
C ARG A 42 -23.59 -7.84 8.77
N PRO A 43 -22.99 -9.03 8.97
CA PRO A 43 -21.60 -9.29 8.58
C PRO A 43 -21.30 -9.09 7.09
N GLU A 44 -22.26 -9.37 6.21
CA GLU A 44 -22.12 -9.23 4.76
C GLU A 44 -21.80 -7.78 4.32
N LEU A 45 -22.25 -6.78 5.10
CA LEU A 45 -22.00 -5.35 4.84
C LEU A 45 -20.54 -4.93 5.09
N PHE A 46 -19.79 -5.70 5.87
CA PHE A 46 -18.37 -5.45 6.19
C PHE A 46 -17.44 -6.46 5.51
N ALA A 47 -17.88 -7.71 5.37
CA ALA A 47 -17.16 -8.77 4.64
C ALA A 47 -17.06 -8.49 3.13
N CYS A 48 -17.87 -7.58 2.57
CA CYS A 48 -17.72 -7.08 1.20
C CYS A 48 -16.67 -5.96 1.06
N ARG A 49 -16.26 -5.34 2.17
CA ARG A 49 -15.28 -4.23 2.24
C ARG A 49 -13.89 -4.72 2.61
N LEU A 50 -13.81 -5.70 3.50
CA LEU A 50 -12.56 -6.34 3.93
C LEU A 50 -11.88 -7.15 2.82
N SER A 51 -10.56 -7.32 2.96
CA SER A 51 -9.76 -8.12 2.05
C SER A 51 -10.14 -9.60 2.11
N ARG A 52 -10.36 -10.16 0.91
CA ARG A 52 -10.57 -11.58 0.68
C ARG A 52 -9.33 -12.25 0.08
N VAL A 53 -8.18 -11.57 0.10
CA VAL A 53 -6.87 -12.17 -0.24
C VAL A 53 -6.54 -13.26 0.79
N ARG A 54 -6.37 -14.50 0.32
CA ARG A 54 -5.99 -15.66 1.16
C ARG A 54 -4.83 -16.42 0.55
N TYR A 55 -3.86 -16.77 1.38
CA TYR A 55 -2.68 -17.52 0.97
C TYR A 55 -2.85 -19.02 1.26
N LYS A 56 -2.21 -19.88 0.47
CA LYS A 56 -2.12 -21.32 0.74
C LYS A 56 -1.41 -21.53 2.09
N SER A 57 -2.04 -22.29 2.99
CA SER A 57 -1.37 -22.78 4.18
C SER A 57 -0.21 -23.70 3.78
N VAL A 58 0.89 -23.64 4.56
CA VAL A 58 2.11 -24.44 4.33
C VAL A 58 1.98 -25.84 4.97
N ALA A 59 0.79 -26.23 5.42
CA ALA A 59 0.51 -27.45 6.17
C ALA A 59 0.58 -28.74 5.32
N VAL A 60 1.79 -29.12 4.92
CA VAL A 60 2.21 -30.51 4.73
C VAL A 60 3.48 -30.70 5.57
N ASP A 61 3.52 -31.77 6.35
CA ASP A 61 4.67 -32.22 7.16
C ASP A 61 5.29 -31.21 8.15
N LEU A 62 4.51 -30.87 9.19
CA LEU A 62 5.00 -30.89 10.58
C LEU A 62 3.82 -31.05 11.56
N LYS A 63 4.03 -31.76 12.67
CA LYS A 63 3.00 -31.98 13.70
C LYS A 63 2.84 -30.77 14.62
N GLU A 64 1.59 -30.56 15.06
CA GLU A 64 1.20 -29.88 16.30
C GLU A 64 1.93 -28.58 16.65
N PHE A 65 1.51 -27.46 16.04
CA PHE A 65 1.28 -26.22 16.80
C PHE A 65 0.20 -25.36 16.10
N GLY A 66 -0.41 -24.45 16.87
CA GLY A 66 -1.72 -23.85 16.59
C GLY A 66 -1.92 -23.25 15.19
N THR A 67 -3.05 -23.57 14.57
CA THR A 67 -3.54 -22.96 13.33
C THR A 67 -4.01 -21.52 13.58
N ASP A 68 -3.13 -20.52 13.41
CA ASP A 68 -3.56 -19.13 13.18
C ASP A 68 -4.02 -18.93 11.72
N ASP A 69 -4.78 -19.91 11.21
CA ASP A 69 -5.59 -19.75 10.01
C ASP A 69 -6.83 -18.94 10.38
N ARG A 70 -6.68 -17.62 10.28
CA ARG A 70 -7.81 -16.67 10.37
C ARG A 70 -8.66 -16.76 9.12
N SER A 71 -9.31 -17.91 8.99
CA SER A 71 -10.68 -17.99 8.53
C SER A 71 -11.48 -16.95 9.31
N TRP A 72 -11.65 -15.77 8.71
CA TRP A 72 -12.56 -14.75 9.22
C TRP A 72 -13.96 -15.34 9.14
N GLY A 73 -14.40 -15.94 10.26
CA GLY A 73 -15.75 -16.48 10.37
C GLY A 73 -16.74 -15.36 10.10
N ASP A 74 -17.72 -15.62 9.25
CA ASP A 74 -18.63 -14.62 8.65
C ASP A 74 -19.64 -14.02 9.67
N GLY A 75 -19.27 -13.98 10.95
CA GLY A 75 -20.01 -13.41 12.08
C GLY A 75 -19.32 -12.24 12.79
N ASP A 76 -18.00 -12.02 12.64
CA ASP A 76 -17.27 -10.93 13.34
C ASP A 76 -16.70 -9.83 12.41
N SER A 77 -17.01 -9.91 11.10
CA SER A 77 -16.46 -9.01 10.06
C SER A 77 -16.66 -7.51 10.32
N LYS A 78 -17.65 -7.13 11.14
CA LYS A 78 -17.84 -5.76 11.63
C LYS A 78 -16.69 -5.31 12.54
N ARG A 79 -16.33 -6.14 13.53
CA ARG A 79 -15.21 -5.90 14.45
C ARG A 79 -13.90 -5.91 13.68
N ASP A 80 -13.77 -6.84 12.74
CA ASP A 80 -12.61 -6.95 11.86
C ASP A 80 -12.40 -5.68 11.04
N TYR A 81 -13.49 -5.08 10.52
CA TYR A 81 -13.47 -3.75 9.89
C TYR A 81 -13.05 -2.64 10.88
N THR A 82 -13.49 -2.69 12.14
CA THR A 82 -13.08 -1.67 13.15
C THR A 82 -11.60 -1.70 13.53
N ILE A 83 -10.91 -2.83 13.35
CA ILE A 83 -9.48 -3.00 13.65
C ILE A 83 -8.58 -2.99 12.39
N ALA A 84 -9.18 -3.03 11.20
CA ALA A 84 -8.47 -2.96 9.92
C ALA A 84 -7.90 -1.55 9.73
N SER A 85 -6.58 -1.47 9.57
CA SER A 85 -5.85 -0.22 9.34
C SER A 85 -4.99 -0.30 8.08
N SER A 86 -4.56 0.87 7.63
CA SER A 86 -3.60 1.11 6.55
C SER A 86 -2.48 2.03 7.07
N MET A 87 -1.40 2.24 6.31
CA MET A 87 -0.28 3.10 6.73
C MET A 87 -0.35 4.46 6.03
N SER A 88 -0.39 5.55 6.79
CA SER A 88 -0.40 6.92 6.29
C SER A 88 0.98 7.56 6.40
N PHE A 89 1.36 8.28 5.34
CA PHE A 89 2.65 8.95 5.18
C PHE A 89 2.41 10.44 4.91
N GLY A 90 3.18 11.30 5.58
CA GLY A 90 2.97 12.76 5.64
C GLY A 90 3.59 13.56 4.50
N GLY A 91 4.16 12.91 3.48
CA GLY A 91 4.75 13.60 2.34
C GLY A 91 6.16 14.14 2.56
N GLN A 92 6.49 15.11 1.74
CA GLN A 92 7.69 15.94 1.84
C GLN A 92 7.28 17.41 1.70
N SER A 93 7.88 18.28 2.50
CA SER A 93 7.66 19.71 2.34
C SER A 93 8.21 20.23 1.01
N SER A 94 7.53 21.22 0.43
CA SER A 94 7.98 21.96 -0.75
C SER A 94 8.90 23.15 -0.44
N ASP A 95 9.12 23.47 0.84
CA ASP A 95 10.09 24.48 1.27
C ASP A 95 11.52 24.04 0.88
N PRO A 96 12.31 24.85 0.14
CA PRO A 96 13.58 24.40 -0.48
C PRO A 96 14.76 24.30 0.51
N VAL A 97 14.50 23.90 1.76
CA VAL A 97 15.55 23.54 2.72
C VAL A 97 16.25 22.27 2.23
N VAL A 98 17.44 22.49 1.68
CA VAL A 98 18.33 21.47 1.12
C VAL A 98 18.47 20.30 2.08
N GLN A 99 18.32 19.08 1.55
CA GLN A 99 18.67 17.85 2.27
C GLN A 99 17.86 17.58 3.55
N THR A 100 16.63 18.13 3.65
CA THR A 100 15.65 17.73 4.67
C THR A 100 15.40 16.21 4.66
N LEU A 101 15.39 15.60 5.84
CA LEU A 101 14.99 14.19 5.99
C LEU A 101 13.50 13.98 5.62
N PRO A 102 13.12 12.74 5.24
CA PRO A 102 11.73 12.41 4.98
C PRO A 102 10.91 12.50 6.27
N GLN A 103 9.76 13.15 6.20
CA GLN A 103 8.89 13.35 7.36
C GLN A 103 8.41 12.01 7.95
N SER A 104 8.10 11.03 7.09
CA SER A 104 7.70 9.69 7.48
C SER A 104 8.24 8.62 6.52
N HIS A 105 8.67 7.46 7.03
CA HIS A 105 9.08 6.32 6.19
C HIS A 105 9.09 4.97 6.93
N ALA A 106 8.91 3.88 6.19
CA ALA A 106 8.90 2.51 6.68
C ALA A 106 10.10 1.72 6.09
N PRO A 107 11.13 1.37 6.87
CA PRO A 107 12.29 0.61 6.36
C PRO A 107 11.92 -0.84 6.04
N VAL A 108 12.59 -1.43 5.04
CA VAL A 108 12.45 -2.83 4.63
C VAL A 108 13.71 -3.60 5.02
N PHE A 109 13.56 -4.68 5.79
CA PHE A 109 14.68 -5.33 6.48
C PHE A 109 15.30 -6.55 5.76
N SER A 110 14.61 -7.14 4.78
CA SER A 110 15.08 -8.31 4.01
C SER A 110 15.88 -7.93 2.75
N SER A 111 16.67 -6.84 2.82
CA SER A 111 17.25 -6.19 1.63
C SER A 111 18.60 -6.73 1.15
N THR A 112 19.28 -7.60 1.90
CA THR A 112 20.73 -7.86 1.72
C THR A 112 21.12 -8.60 0.44
N ASP A 113 20.38 -9.66 0.08
CA ASP A 113 20.82 -10.61 -0.96
C ASP A 113 19.85 -10.70 -2.14
N THR A 114 18.54 -10.58 -1.90
CA THR A 114 17.47 -10.70 -2.93
C THR A 114 16.63 -9.44 -3.10
N LEU A 115 17.09 -8.29 -2.56
CA LEU A 115 16.32 -7.04 -2.49
C LEU A 115 14.84 -7.30 -2.12
N PHE A 116 14.61 -7.98 -0.99
CA PHE A 116 13.29 -8.36 -0.45
C PHE A 116 12.33 -9.08 -1.42
N GLY A 117 12.86 -9.63 -2.52
CA GLY A 117 12.14 -10.35 -3.58
C GLY A 117 12.03 -9.63 -4.91
N LEU A 118 12.63 -8.44 -5.08
CA LEU A 118 12.74 -7.76 -6.38
C LEU A 118 13.98 -8.18 -7.18
N PHE A 119 14.84 -9.05 -6.63
CA PHE A 119 16.04 -9.54 -7.29
C PHE A 119 16.32 -11.00 -6.88
N ALA A 120 16.79 -11.80 -7.84
CA ALA A 120 17.22 -13.16 -7.61
C ALA A 120 18.74 -13.23 -7.78
N ARG A 121 19.47 -13.37 -6.67
CA ARG A 121 20.94 -13.61 -6.69
C ARG A 121 21.30 -15.09 -6.55
N GLU A 122 20.29 -15.96 -6.59
CA GLU A 122 20.47 -17.41 -6.54
C GLU A 122 20.89 -17.90 -7.93
N ASP A 123 22.07 -18.53 -8.00
CA ASP A 123 22.75 -18.92 -9.23
C ASP A 123 22.16 -20.22 -9.83
N ASP A 124 20.82 -20.30 -9.91
CA ASP A 124 20.04 -21.49 -10.33
C ASP A 124 19.80 -21.55 -11.85
N GLY A 125 20.20 -20.51 -12.58
CA GLY A 125 20.05 -20.37 -14.02
C GLY A 125 18.62 -20.07 -14.50
N GLN A 126 17.69 -19.73 -13.61
CA GLN A 126 16.36 -19.23 -13.98
C GLN A 126 16.43 -17.73 -14.34
N PRO A 127 15.54 -17.24 -15.22
CA PRO A 127 15.38 -15.80 -15.44
C PRO A 127 14.85 -15.11 -14.17
N THR A 128 15.43 -13.96 -13.81
CA THR A 128 14.95 -13.12 -12.69
C THR A 128 13.45 -12.83 -12.87
N ARG A 129 12.64 -13.17 -11.87
CA ARG A 129 11.17 -12.98 -11.92
C ARG A 129 10.58 -12.59 -10.58
N PHE A 130 9.64 -11.66 -10.60
CA PHE A 130 8.91 -11.24 -9.41
C PHE A 130 7.63 -10.49 -9.77
N THR A 131 6.81 -10.30 -8.75
CA THR A 131 5.65 -9.40 -8.78
C THR A 131 5.69 -8.48 -7.57
N LEU A 132 5.54 -7.17 -7.80
CA LEU A 132 5.20 -6.17 -6.80
C LEU A 132 3.71 -5.84 -6.93
N ASP A 133 2.97 -5.80 -5.84
CA ASP A 133 1.65 -5.12 -5.77
C ASP A 133 1.65 -4.01 -4.72
N ALA A 134 0.74 -3.06 -4.87
CA ALA A 134 0.38 -2.11 -3.82
C ALA A 134 -1.04 -1.59 -4.02
N TRP A 135 -1.76 -1.38 -2.92
CA TRP A 135 -2.89 -0.48 -2.87
C TRP A 135 -2.44 0.87 -2.33
N PHE A 136 -2.90 1.98 -2.92
CA PHE A 136 -2.60 3.30 -2.39
C PHE A 136 -3.71 4.31 -2.68
N SER A 137 -3.73 5.40 -1.93
CA SER A 137 -4.48 6.62 -2.24
C SER A 137 -3.61 7.83 -1.97
N LEU A 138 -3.72 8.84 -2.83
CA LEU A 138 -3.15 10.16 -2.58
C LEU A 138 -3.97 10.88 -1.51
N ALA A 139 -3.30 11.61 -0.61
CA ALA A 139 -3.95 12.49 0.37
C ALA A 139 -4.55 13.75 -0.29
N GLN A 140 -5.34 14.52 0.45
CA GLN A 140 -5.72 15.87 0.00
C GLN A 140 -4.47 16.77 -0.11
N SER A 141 -4.56 17.85 -0.89
CA SER A 141 -3.48 18.83 -0.99
C SER A 141 -3.38 19.69 0.27
N GLU A 142 -2.32 19.50 1.05
CA GLU A 142 -1.99 20.36 2.20
C GLU A 142 -1.05 21.51 1.79
N PRO A 143 -1.06 22.65 2.52
CA PRO A 143 -0.07 23.71 2.32
C PRO A 143 1.36 23.20 2.51
N ASP A 144 2.28 23.75 1.72
CA ASP A 144 3.72 23.53 1.81
C ASP A 144 4.21 22.07 1.80
N THR A 145 3.38 21.15 1.30
CA THR A 145 3.66 19.71 1.13
C THR A 145 3.37 19.28 -0.31
N PHE A 146 4.30 18.55 -0.94
CA PHE A 146 4.12 18.04 -2.30
C PHE A 146 3.01 16.97 -2.37
N ALA A 147 2.23 16.98 -3.46
CA ALA A 147 1.44 15.82 -3.84
C ALA A 147 2.35 14.67 -4.31
N GLY A 148 1.85 13.44 -4.26
CA GLY A 148 2.61 12.26 -4.69
C GLY A 148 3.75 11.93 -3.73
N GLY A 149 4.94 11.70 -4.26
CA GLY A 149 6.12 11.17 -3.58
C GLY A 149 6.36 9.69 -3.86
N ILE A 150 7.43 9.14 -3.29
CA ILE A 150 7.91 7.78 -3.58
C ILE A 150 7.28 6.77 -2.63
N LEU A 151 6.49 5.85 -3.17
CA LEU A 151 5.84 4.78 -2.40
C LEU A 151 6.82 3.64 -2.09
N LEU A 152 7.72 3.33 -3.02
CA LEU A 152 8.80 2.35 -2.83
C LEU A 152 10.09 2.83 -3.51
N GLY A 153 11.13 3.05 -2.70
CA GLY A 153 12.45 3.44 -3.15
C GLY A 153 13.53 2.49 -2.64
N ILE A 154 14.56 2.27 -3.47
CA ILE A 154 15.82 1.62 -3.06
C ILE A 154 17.00 2.59 -3.23
N GLN A 155 18.00 2.47 -2.38
CA GLN A 155 19.22 3.27 -2.47
C GLN A 155 20.45 2.64 -1.77
N SER A 156 21.63 3.21 -2.02
CA SER A 156 22.91 2.74 -1.47
C SER A 156 23.16 3.14 0.00
N GLU A 157 22.42 4.11 0.53
CA GLU A 157 22.58 4.64 1.90
C GLU A 157 21.25 4.69 2.64
N LYS A 158 21.28 4.47 3.96
CA LYS A 158 20.07 4.52 4.78
C LYS A 158 19.66 5.97 5.06
N CYS A 159 18.36 6.21 5.25
CA CYS A 159 17.90 7.46 5.82
C CYS A 159 18.48 7.63 7.25
N ARG A 160 19.32 8.65 7.47
CA ARG A 160 19.91 8.99 8.78
C ARG A 160 20.21 10.49 8.88
N ARG A 161 20.05 11.05 10.09
CA ARG A 161 20.11 12.50 10.36
C ARG A 161 21.52 13.05 10.57
N GLU A 162 22.45 12.20 11.03
CA GLU A 162 23.81 12.57 11.41
C GLU A 162 24.83 11.55 10.86
N GLY A 163 26.04 12.03 10.54
CA GLY A 163 27.17 11.19 10.09
C GLY A 163 26.90 10.34 8.84
N GLY A 164 25.87 10.70 8.04
CA GLY A 164 25.47 9.97 6.84
C GLY A 164 26.05 10.55 5.56
N GLN A 165 26.38 9.67 4.61
CA GLN A 165 26.55 10.06 3.22
C GLN A 165 25.19 10.11 2.53
N TRP A 166 25.06 10.94 1.50
CA TRP A 166 23.88 10.93 0.63
C TRP A 166 23.91 9.72 -0.30
N PRO A 167 22.76 9.13 -0.67
CA PRO A 167 22.77 7.93 -1.49
C PRO A 167 23.23 8.20 -2.92
N THR A 168 24.48 7.84 -3.21
CA THR A 168 25.10 7.91 -4.55
C THR A 168 24.27 7.19 -5.61
N PHE A 169 23.65 6.07 -5.25
CA PHE A 169 22.75 5.32 -6.11
C PHE A 169 21.36 5.26 -5.45
N HIS A 170 20.32 5.54 -6.23
CA HIS A 170 18.93 5.50 -5.81
C HIS A 170 18.02 5.22 -7.00
N ASN A 171 16.93 4.49 -6.79
CA ASN A 171 16.00 4.08 -7.83
C ASN A 171 14.57 4.07 -7.25
N GLN A 172 13.67 4.84 -7.88
CA GLN A 172 12.27 4.95 -7.49
C GLN A 172 11.48 3.88 -8.26
N ILE A 173 11.09 2.81 -7.57
CA ILE A 173 10.43 1.64 -8.18
C ILE A 173 8.95 1.91 -8.39
N LEU A 174 8.32 2.60 -7.42
CA LEU A 174 6.94 3.05 -7.48
C LEU A 174 6.85 4.46 -6.87
N HIS A 175 6.43 5.44 -7.67
CA HIS A 175 6.22 6.82 -7.21
C HIS A 175 5.10 7.52 -8.00
N VAL A 176 4.58 8.58 -7.41
CA VAL A 176 3.68 9.52 -8.06
C VAL A 176 4.33 10.90 -7.96
N ASP A 177 4.27 11.73 -9.00
CA ASP A 177 4.86 13.07 -8.95
C ASP A 177 3.91 14.16 -8.41
N ALA A 178 4.40 15.40 -8.34
CA ALA A 178 3.62 16.54 -7.83
C ALA A 178 2.47 16.95 -8.76
N GLN A 179 2.52 16.53 -10.03
CA GLN A 179 1.47 16.69 -11.03
C GLN A 179 0.44 15.54 -10.97
N ARG A 180 0.74 14.52 -10.15
CA ARG A 180 0.01 13.27 -9.89
C ARG A 180 0.07 12.29 -11.05
N ASP A 181 1.15 12.31 -11.80
CA ASP A 181 1.46 11.30 -12.79
C ASP A 181 2.14 10.09 -12.10
N LEU A 182 1.70 8.88 -12.43
CA LEU A 182 2.12 7.62 -11.82
C LEU A 182 3.27 6.99 -12.59
N TYR A 183 4.29 6.54 -11.87
CA TYR A 183 5.47 5.84 -12.38
C TYR A 183 5.67 4.54 -11.60
N CYS A 184 5.78 3.41 -12.29
CA CYS A 184 6.20 2.16 -11.68
C CYS A 184 7.07 1.39 -12.68
N SER A 185 8.37 1.27 -12.41
CA SER A 185 9.31 0.60 -13.31
C SER A 185 10.63 0.26 -12.63
N VAL A 186 11.11 -0.95 -12.91
CA VAL A 186 12.45 -1.44 -12.54
C VAL A 186 13.44 -1.39 -13.72
N THR A 187 13.03 -0.85 -14.88
CA THR A 187 13.84 -0.68 -16.09
C THR A 187 14.32 0.78 -16.24
N ALA A 188 15.25 1.02 -17.16
CA ALA A 188 15.83 2.34 -17.39
C ALA A 188 14.83 3.36 -17.97
N GLU A 189 13.90 2.92 -18.82
CA GLU A 189 12.96 3.79 -19.54
C GLU A 189 11.94 4.51 -18.64
N LYS A 190 11.66 3.96 -17.46
CA LYS A 190 10.72 4.49 -16.45
C LYS A 190 9.48 5.21 -17.02
N PRO A 191 8.64 4.53 -17.82
CA PRO A 191 7.47 5.14 -18.43
C PRO A 191 6.45 5.61 -17.39
N ARG A 192 5.72 6.67 -17.74
CA ARG A 192 4.53 7.09 -17.00
C ARG A 192 3.39 6.10 -17.29
N ILE A 193 2.84 5.52 -16.23
CA ILE A 193 1.77 4.50 -16.26
C ILE A 193 0.40 5.17 -16.43
N ALA A 194 0.18 6.28 -15.72
CA ALA A 194 -1.05 7.08 -15.78
C ALA A 194 -0.73 8.55 -15.47
N ALA A 195 -1.65 9.46 -15.82
CA ALA A 195 -1.48 10.89 -15.61
C ALA A 195 -2.59 11.46 -14.72
N ARG A 196 -2.25 12.46 -13.89
CA ARG A 196 -3.18 13.26 -13.07
C ARG A 196 -4.16 12.44 -12.22
N LEU A 197 -3.65 11.47 -11.46
CA LEU A 197 -4.46 10.66 -10.55
C LEU A 197 -5.37 11.51 -9.65
N GLU A 198 -6.53 10.95 -9.31
CA GLU A 198 -7.51 11.52 -8.40
C GLU A 198 -7.00 11.45 -6.95
N LEU A 199 -7.34 12.45 -6.14
CA LEU A 199 -7.11 12.42 -4.70
C LEU A 199 -8.22 11.60 -4.02
N GLU A 200 -7.95 11.04 -2.85
CA GLU A 200 -8.93 10.23 -2.08
C GLU A 200 -9.50 9.02 -2.83
N ARG A 201 -8.81 8.51 -3.85
CA ARG A 201 -9.19 7.29 -4.58
C ARG A 201 -8.17 6.18 -4.32
N TRP A 202 -8.68 5.00 -3.98
CA TRP A 202 -7.88 3.78 -3.96
C TRP A 202 -7.50 3.35 -5.39
N TYR A 203 -6.21 3.17 -5.61
CA TYR A 203 -5.62 2.58 -6.80
C TYR A 203 -4.93 1.27 -6.44
N HIS A 204 -5.05 0.27 -7.30
CA HIS A 204 -4.20 -0.93 -7.26
C HIS A 204 -3.18 -0.86 -8.38
N VAL A 205 -1.89 -0.93 -8.03
CA VAL A 205 -0.82 -1.05 -9.01
C VAL A 205 -0.14 -2.40 -8.86
N SER A 206 0.26 -3.01 -9.98
CA SER A 206 1.16 -4.16 -9.95
C SER A 206 2.20 -4.07 -11.05
N LEU A 207 3.40 -4.51 -10.75
CA LEU A 207 4.50 -4.67 -11.70
C LEU A 207 4.92 -6.13 -11.67
N VAL A 208 4.86 -6.79 -12.82
CA VAL A 208 5.37 -8.13 -13.05
C VAL A 208 6.62 -8.00 -13.91
N PHE A 209 7.71 -8.61 -13.48
CA PHE A 209 8.95 -8.72 -14.26
C PHE A 209 9.29 -10.21 -14.44
N GLU A 210 9.63 -10.62 -15.66
CA GLU A 210 10.16 -11.96 -15.94
C GLU A 210 11.21 -11.91 -17.06
N GLY A 211 12.44 -12.29 -16.74
CA GLY A 211 13.58 -12.31 -17.65
C GLY A 211 14.02 -10.92 -18.11
N GLN A 212 13.40 -10.42 -19.17
CA GLN A 212 13.62 -9.07 -19.73
C GLN A 212 12.30 -8.38 -20.11
N THR A 213 11.15 -8.90 -19.63
CA THR A 213 9.83 -8.33 -19.90
C THR A 213 9.25 -7.71 -18.64
N GLN A 214 8.80 -6.46 -18.75
CA GLN A 214 8.07 -5.74 -17.71
C GLN A 214 6.63 -5.52 -18.14
N HIS A 215 5.68 -5.96 -17.32
CA HIS A 215 4.26 -5.63 -17.43
C HIS A 215 3.83 -4.82 -16.21
N VAL A 216 3.16 -3.68 -16.43
CA VAL A 216 2.61 -2.85 -15.35
C VAL A 216 1.11 -2.73 -15.53
N TYR A 217 0.39 -2.99 -14.44
CA TYR A 217 -1.07 -3.02 -14.39
C TYR A 217 -1.59 -1.93 -13.45
N LEU A 218 -2.71 -1.30 -13.82
CA LEU A 218 -3.42 -0.32 -13.01
C LEU A 218 -4.89 -0.74 -12.87
N ASP A 219 -5.37 -0.82 -11.64
CA ASP A 219 -6.68 -1.36 -11.22
C ASP A 219 -7.01 -2.78 -11.77
N GLY A 220 -6.00 -3.50 -12.27
CA GLY A 220 -6.08 -4.85 -12.83
C GLY A 220 -5.91 -4.92 -14.35
N GLU A 221 -6.01 -3.79 -15.04
CA GLU A 221 -5.85 -3.70 -16.49
C GLU A 221 -4.38 -3.44 -16.86
N LEU A 222 -3.90 -4.02 -17.98
CA LEU A 222 -2.54 -3.83 -18.46
C LEU A 222 -2.34 -2.40 -18.99
N ALA A 223 -1.47 -1.63 -18.35
CA ALA A 223 -1.19 -0.24 -18.68
C ALA A 223 0.10 -0.05 -19.49
N ILE A 224 1.15 -0.83 -19.18
CA ILE A 224 2.44 -0.82 -19.89
C ILE A 224 2.92 -2.26 -20.12
N SER A 225 3.52 -2.49 -21.29
CA SER A 225 4.27 -3.70 -21.63
C SER A 225 5.56 -3.29 -22.33
N GLN A 226 6.71 -3.73 -21.81
CA GLN A 226 8.04 -3.48 -22.38
C GLN A 226 8.80 -4.80 -22.45
N THR A 227 9.39 -5.12 -23.60
CA THR A 227 10.27 -6.27 -23.80
C THR A 227 11.72 -5.82 -23.92
N ASP A 228 12.64 -6.78 -23.84
CA ASP A 228 14.08 -6.57 -24.10
C ASP A 228 14.70 -5.49 -23.18
N GLN A 229 14.22 -5.44 -21.94
CA GLN A 229 14.64 -4.48 -20.91
C GLN A 229 15.60 -5.13 -19.90
N GLU A 230 16.73 -4.46 -19.62
CA GLU A 230 17.61 -4.81 -18.50
C GLU A 230 17.00 -4.40 -17.14
N LEU A 231 17.22 -5.24 -16.12
CA LEU A 231 16.80 -4.97 -14.75
C LEU A 231 17.77 -3.99 -14.05
N GLN A 232 17.39 -2.72 -13.91
CA GLN A 232 18.25 -1.67 -13.30
C GLN A 232 18.59 -1.91 -11.83
N LEU A 233 17.94 -2.88 -11.18
CA LEU A 233 18.21 -3.24 -9.79
C LEU A 233 19.54 -4.00 -9.62
N GLU A 234 20.05 -4.60 -10.71
CA GLU A 234 21.31 -5.36 -10.73
C GLU A 234 22.53 -4.44 -11.01
N THR A 235 22.30 -3.28 -11.64
CA THR A 235 23.35 -2.38 -12.15
C THR A 235 24.14 -1.64 -11.06
N PHE A 236 23.57 -1.44 -9.87
CA PHE A 236 24.14 -0.60 -8.82
C PHE A 236 24.00 -1.22 -7.41
N PRO A 237 24.92 -0.89 -6.47
CA PRO A 237 24.87 -1.40 -5.11
C PRO A 237 23.76 -0.72 -4.27
N PHE A 238 22.54 -1.22 -4.42
CA PHE A 238 21.42 -0.90 -3.54
C PHE A 238 21.45 -1.80 -2.30
N TYR A 239 21.39 -1.21 -1.10
CA TYR A 239 21.46 -1.95 0.17
C TYR A 239 20.24 -1.70 1.07
N TYR A 240 19.55 -0.58 0.86
CA TYR A 240 18.43 -0.14 1.68
C TYR A 240 17.21 0.08 0.83
N ALA A 241 16.10 -0.49 1.27
CA ALA A 241 14.79 -0.31 0.69
C ALA A 241 13.86 0.28 1.74
N GLN A 242 12.90 1.10 1.30
CA GLN A 242 11.94 1.72 2.20
C GLN A 242 10.64 2.07 1.47
N VAL A 243 9.55 2.03 2.23
CA VAL A 243 8.21 2.39 1.79
C VAL A 243 7.88 3.81 2.26
N GLY A 244 7.24 4.59 1.39
CA GLY A 244 6.78 5.95 1.65
C GLY A 244 7.84 7.05 1.54
N THR A 245 9.07 6.75 1.13
CA THR A 245 10.01 7.77 0.62
C THR A 245 11.13 7.14 -0.22
N GLY A 246 11.95 7.97 -0.89
CA GLY A 246 13.14 7.59 -1.63
C GLY A 246 13.97 8.82 -1.96
N CYS A 247 15.25 8.63 -2.31
CA CYS A 247 16.04 9.72 -2.86
C CYS A 247 15.72 9.89 -4.36
N ILE A 248 15.62 11.13 -4.84
CA ILE A 248 15.44 11.45 -6.26
C ILE A 248 16.32 12.64 -6.66
N SER A 249 17.02 12.51 -7.78
CA SER A 249 17.95 13.52 -8.32
C SER A 249 18.25 13.25 -9.80
N GLY A 250 19.17 14.02 -10.40
CA GLY A 250 19.62 13.83 -11.78
C GLY A 250 18.46 13.89 -12.77
N GLU A 251 18.49 13.07 -13.82
CA GLU A 251 17.40 13.00 -14.82
C GLU A 251 16.29 12.00 -14.46
N SER A 252 16.09 11.72 -13.17
CA SER A 252 14.96 10.89 -12.72
C SER A 252 13.61 11.53 -13.13
N PRO A 253 12.66 10.77 -13.72
CA PRO A 253 11.34 11.29 -14.05
C PRO A 253 10.49 11.49 -12.79
N GLY A 254 9.52 12.41 -12.86
CA GLY A 254 8.62 12.70 -11.73
C GLY A 254 9.26 13.47 -10.57
N LYS A 255 10.39 14.17 -10.79
CA LYS A 255 10.89 15.18 -9.82
C LYS A 255 9.84 16.28 -9.63
N PRO A 256 9.58 16.77 -8.40
CA PRO A 256 8.63 17.84 -8.16
C PRO A 256 9.07 19.20 -8.72
N ALA A 257 10.38 19.40 -8.96
CA ALA A 257 10.95 20.51 -9.70
C ALA A 257 12.21 20.06 -10.49
N PRO A 258 12.57 20.70 -11.62
CA PRO A 258 13.70 20.26 -12.46
C PRO A 258 15.04 20.12 -11.72
N GLN A 259 15.33 21.04 -10.81
CA GLN A 259 16.53 21.12 -9.99
C GLN A 259 16.45 20.35 -8.65
N TYR A 260 15.38 19.59 -8.42
CA TYR A 260 15.16 18.90 -7.15
C TYR A 260 16.15 17.75 -6.93
N CYS A 261 16.74 17.68 -5.74
CA CYS A 261 17.68 16.66 -5.31
C CYS A 261 17.52 16.41 -3.80
N GLY A 262 17.02 15.23 -3.41
CA GLY A 262 16.79 14.90 -2.00
C GLY A 262 15.74 13.81 -1.77
N TRP A 263 15.26 13.70 -0.53
CA TRP A 263 14.22 12.76 -0.13
C TRP A 263 12.83 13.22 -0.56
N TYR A 264 12.10 12.42 -1.32
CA TYR A 264 10.73 12.72 -1.75
C TYR A 264 9.74 11.75 -1.10
N GLY A 265 9.35 12.06 0.15
CA GLY A 265 8.32 11.36 0.92
C GLY A 265 6.94 11.36 0.26
N PHE A 266 6.23 10.24 0.38
CA PHE A 266 4.88 10.03 -0.13
C PHE A 266 3.82 10.68 0.75
N HIS A 267 2.91 11.44 0.16
CA HIS A 267 1.77 12.05 0.84
C HIS A 267 0.47 11.29 0.51
N GLY A 268 0.08 10.40 1.40
CA GLY A 268 -1.03 9.49 1.14
C GLY A 268 -1.07 8.26 2.05
N VAL A 269 -1.99 7.37 1.73
CA VAL A 269 -2.17 6.10 2.42
C VAL A 269 -1.70 4.97 1.52
N ILE A 270 -0.88 4.07 2.05
CA ILE A 270 -0.50 2.80 1.42
C ILE A 270 -1.19 1.67 2.19
N ASP A 271 -1.75 0.72 1.46
CA ASP A 271 -2.21 -0.54 1.99
C ASP A 271 -1.59 -1.72 1.23
N ASP A 272 -1.37 -2.82 1.94
CA ASP A 272 -1.14 -4.14 1.37
C ASP A 272 -0.06 -4.23 0.26
N LEU A 273 0.98 -3.39 0.33
CA LEU A 273 2.17 -3.50 -0.54
C LEU A 273 2.92 -4.81 -0.24
N ARG A 274 3.00 -5.70 -1.23
CA ARG A 274 3.67 -7.01 -1.11
C ARG A 274 4.58 -7.31 -2.31
N VAL A 275 5.48 -8.27 -2.15
CA VAL A 275 6.37 -8.77 -3.21
C VAL A 275 6.37 -10.31 -3.23
N TRP A 276 6.22 -10.91 -4.41
CA TRP A 276 6.38 -12.35 -4.66
C TRP A 276 7.59 -12.61 -5.54
N HIS A 277 8.32 -13.70 -5.26
CA HIS A 277 9.37 -14.25 -6.12
C HIS A 277 8.78 -15.10 -7.26
N GLU A 278 7.67 -14.64 -7.84
CA GLU A 278 6.87 -15.32 -8.85
C GLU A 278 6.30 -14.26 -9.81
N ALA A 279 6.29 -14.54 -11.11
CA ALA A 279 5.54 -13.75 -12.08
C ALA A 279 4.06 -14.16 -12.01
N LEU A 280 3.19 -13.28 -11.51
CA LEU A 280 1.75 -13.55 -11.41
C LEU A 280 1.06 -13.28 -12.75
N SER A 281 0.09 -14.13 -13.13
CA SER A 281 -0.65 -13.98 -14.38
C SER A 281 -1.63 -12.80 -14.34
N ALA A 282 -2.05 -12.31 -15.52
CA ALA A 282 -3.00 -11.21 -15.62
C ALA A 282 -4.32 -11.49 -14.87
N GLU A 283 -4.80 -12.74 -14.85
CA GLU A 283 -5.99 -13.14 -14.09
C GLU A 283 -5.77 -13.07 -12.58
N GLN A 284 -4.55 -13.39 -12.12
CA GLN A 284 -4.18 -13.26 -10.71
C GLN A 284 -4.10 -11.77 -10.31
N ILE A 285 -3.45 -10.93 -11.12
CA ILE A 285 -3.39 -9.47 -10.91
C ILE A 285 -4.80 -8.85 -10.91
N ALA A 286 -5.66 -9.23 -11.86
CA ALA A 286 -7.04 -8.77 -11.92
C ALA A 286 -7.93 -9.32 -10.80
N ALA A 287 -7.52 -10.36 -10.07
CA ALA A 287 -8.19 -10.81 -8.83
C ALA A 287 -7.61 -10.14 -7.57
N LEU A 288 -6.35 -9.68 -7.64
CA LEU A 288 -5.65 -8.89 -6.63
C LEU A 288 -6.19 -7.45 -6.59
N SER A 289 -6.47 -6.86 -7.76
CA SER A 289 -7.11 -5.54 -7.91
C SER A 289 -8.59 -5.49 -7.53
N ARG A 290 -9.23 -6.65 -7.37
CA ARG A 290 -10.57 -6.80 -6.76
C ARG A 290 -10.50 -7.25 -5.29
N ASP A 291 -9.28 -7.40 -4.77
CA ASP A 291 -8.96 -7.79 -3.39
C ASP A 291 -9.67 -9.10 -2.98
N CYS A 292 -9.74 -10.05 -3.93
CA CYS A 292 -10.61 -11.22 -3.87
C CYS A 292 -9.97 -12.56 -4.30
N ILE A 293 -8.65 -12.63 -4.48
CA ILE A 293 -7.97 -13.89 -4.81
C ILE A 293 -7.81 -14.81 -3.59
N SER A 294 -8.12 -16.10 -3.75
CA SER A 294 -7.83 -17.11 -2.74
C SER A 294 -6.87 -18.17 -3.29
N ALA A 295 -5.95 -18.61 -2.44
CA ALA A 295 -4.90 -19.60 -2.72
C ALA A 295 -3.71 -19.14 -3.61
N LEU A 296 -3.28 -17.88 -3.50
CA LEU A 296 -1.90 -17.50 -3.86
C LEU A 296 -0.89 -18.16 -2.90
N ARG A 297 0.39 -18.24 -3.31
CA ARG A 297 1.49 -18.42 -2.34
C ARG A 297 1.63 -17.15 -1.48
N ARG A 298 2.11 -17.32 -0.25
CA ARG A 298 2.37 -16.19 0.66
C ARG A 298 3.49 -15.32 0.05
N PRO A 299 3.34 -13.99 -0.04
CA PRO A 299 4.39 -13.13 -0.58
C PRO A 299 5.66 -13.20 0.27
N MET A 300 6.81 -12.98 -0.36
CA MET A 300 8.11 -12.96 0.30
C MET A 300 8.25 -11.72 1.20
N TYR A 301 7.74 -10.57 0.78
CA TYR A 301 7.59 -9.37 1.62
C TYR A 301 6.13 -8.89 1.66
N SER A 302 5.68 -8.36 2.79
CA SER A 302 4.41 -7.64 2.92
C SER A 302 4.52 -6.56 4.00
N LEU A 303 4.23 -5.31 3.64
CA LEU A 303 4.32 -4.13 4.51
C LEU A 303 3.58 -4.31 5.85
N LYS A 304 2.37 -4.90 5.81
CA LYS A 304 1.54 -5.17 6.99
C LYS A 304 2.07 -6.29 7.91
N ARG A 305 3.01 -7.11 7.43
CA ARG A 305 3.58 -8.27 8.14
C ARG A 305 4.99 -7.96 8.64
N ASP A 306 5.81 -7.34 7.81
CA ASP A 306 7.26 -7.28 7.97
C ASP A 306 7.78 -5.90 8.43
N VAL A 307 6.92 -4.89 8.52
CA VAL A 307 7.24 -3.61 9.14
C VAL A 307 6.40 -3.40 10.40
N PRO A 308 6.94 -3.74 11.58
CA PRO A 308 6.37 -3.31 12.85
C PRO A 308 6.28 -1.78 12.93
N VAL A 309 5.15 -1.25 13.39
CA VAL A 309 4.87 0.20 13.43
C VAL A 309 5.98 0.98 14.14
N TRP A 310 6.52 0.43 15.24
CA TRP A 310 7.58 1.07 16.03
C TRP A 310 8.94 1.15 15.31
N MET A 311 9.14 0.40 14.22
CA MET A 311 10.32 0.53 13.34
C MET A 311 10.12 1.60 12.25
N ALA A 312 8.89 2.04 11.99
CA ALA A 312 8.57 3.02 10.96
C ALA A 312 8.63 4.44 11.56
N HIS A 313 9.41 5.32 10.93
CA HIS A 313 9.58 6.70 11.41
C HIS A 313 8.34 7.52 11.06
N ASN A 314 7.60 7.99 12.08
CA ASN A 314 6.41 8.84 11.98
C ASN A 314 5.29 8.33 11.05
N VAL A 315 5.31 7.06 10.66
CA VAL A 315 4.24 6.44 9.85
C VAL A 315 3.07 6.14 10.77
N GLN A 316 1.91 6.71 10.46
CA GLN A 316 0.72 6.53 11.28
C GLN A 316 -0.07 5.33 10.77
N GLN A 317 -0.46 4.40 11.66
CA GLN A 317 -1.58 3.53 11.34
C GLN A 317 -2.86 4.37 11.35
N VAL A 318 -3.69 4.20 10.32
CA VAL A 318 -4.95 4.94 10.15
C VAL A 318 -6.12 4.00 9.93
N LEU A 319 -7.25 4.34 10.54
CA LEU A 319 -8.55 3.81 10.17
C LEU A 319 -9.09 4.62 9.00
N CYS A 320 -9.29 3.95 7.87
CA CYS A 320 -9.84 4.54 6.64
C CYS A 320 -10.76 3.54 5.92
N SER A 321 -11.59 4.03 5.00
CA SER A 321 -12.34 3.15 4.08
C SER A 321 -11.40 2.23 3.31
N ARG A 322 -11.86 1.02 2.98
CA ARG A 322 -11.02 -0.07 2.45
C ARG A 322 -10.87 0.03 0.91
N PRO A 323 -9.80 -0.56 0.31
CA PRO A 323 -9.59 -0.63 -1.13
C PRO A 323 -10.85 -0.93 -1.98
N ARG A 324 -11.65 -1.90 -1.52
CA ARG A 324 -12.86 -2.38 -2.20
C ARG A 324 -14.00 -1.36 -2.27
N GLU A 325 -13.91 -0.27 -1.48
CA GLU A 325 -14.84 0.85 -1.47
C GLU A 325 -14.47 1.95 -2.48
N ARG A 326 -13.31 1.84 -3.14
CA ARG A 326 -12.76 2.75 -4.18
C ARG A 326 -12.44 4.18 -3.75
N ARG A 327 -13.19 4.77 -2.82
CA ARG A 327 -12.83 6.03 -2.16
C ARG A 327 -12.04 5.74 -0.88
N CYS A 328 -11.00 6.53 -0.62
CA CYS A 328 -10.18 6.51 0.59
C CYS A 328 -10.45 7.78 1.42
N GLU A 329 -11.16 7.63 2.54
CA GLU A 329 -11.33 8.68 3.55
C GLU A 329 -10.67 8.24 4.86
N VAL A 330 -9.83 9.10 5.45
CA VAL A 330 -9.15 8.85 6.73
C VAL A 330 -10.02 9.32 7.87
N VAL A 331 -10.44 8.38 8.73
CA VAL A 331 -11.45 8.58 9.78
C VAL A 331 -10.83 8.88 11.14
N ALA A 332 -9.71 8.23 11.45
CA ALA A 332 -8.94 8.43 12.67
C ALA A 332 -7.50 7.93 12.53
N THR A 333 -6.56 8.63 13.15
CA THR A 333 -5.18 8.18 13.35
C THR A 333 -5.14 7.30 14.61
N CYS A 334 -4.63 6.07 14.52
CA CYS A 334 -4.49 5.20 15.69
C CYS A 334 -3.05 5.23 16.21
N ASN A 335 -2.78 6.19 17.10
CA ASN A 335 -1.52 6.36 17.81
C ASN A 335 -1.24 5.18 18.78
N ARG A 336 -0.88 4.00 18.25
CA ARG A 336 -0.36 2.86 19.01
C ARG A 336 1.08 3.07 19.52
N ALA A 337 1.33 4.28 20.00
CA ALA A 337 2.58 4.75 20.62
C ALA A 337 2.30 5.52 21.93
N GLY A 338 1.05 5.51 22.41
CA GLY A 338 0.69 5.84 23.79
C GLY A 338 0.16 4.60 24.52
N ASP A 339 0.44 4.54 25.83
CA ASP A 339 -0.20 3.70 26.83
C ASP A 339 -0.24 2.18 26.56
N LEU A 340 0.94 1.55 26.69
CA LEU A 340 1.04 0.14 27.07
C LEU A 340 1.13 -0.06 28.61
N GLU A 341 1.12 1.03 29.38
CA GLU A 341 0.99 1.02 30.86
C GLU A 341 -0.46 1.33 31.28
N SER A 342 -1.37 0.33 31.20
CA SER A 342 -2.54 0.19 32.11
C SER A 342 -3.46 -0.97 31.70
N TRP A 343 -3.04 -2.21 31.98
CA TRP A 343 -3.96 -3.32 32.20
C TRP A 343 -3.67 -3.97 33.55
N VAL A 344 -4.54 -3.67 34.52
CA VAL A 344 -4.74 -4.36 35.80
C VAL A 344 -6.13 -4.99 35.74
#